data_AF-A0A0E1WYG8-F1
#
_entry.id   AF-A0A0E1WYG8-F1
#
_cell.length_a   1.000
_cell.length_b   1.000
_cell.length_c   1.000
_cell.angle_alpha   90.00
_cell.angle_beta   90.00
_cell.angle_gamma   90.00
#
_symmetry.space_group_name_H-M   'P 1'
#
loop_
_entity.id
_entity.type
_entity.pdbx_description
1 polymer ?
#
loop_
_entity_poly.entity_id
_entity_poly.type
_entity_poly.pdbx_seq_one_letter_code
_entity_poly.pdbx_strand_id
1 'polypeptide(L)'
;MKDACQTILTSGKFLGRSYSYADEAIYQIGKGHWSAGTPSMWREWNMAHHMTYIVRQLGAQAGEAFELSRLSEDAKQASFWPESEEGVFEQG
;
A
#
# COMPACT_ATOMS: atom_id res chain seq x y z
N MET A 1 13.92 16.31 4.47
CA MET A 1 12.77 15.47 4.00
C MET A 1 11.58 16.28 3.52
N LYS A 2 11.15 17.36 4.20
CA LYS A 2 10.12 18.27 3.67
C LYS A 2 10.40 18.69 2.22
N ASP A 3 11.64 19.10 1.92
CA ASP A 3 12.03 19.54 0.57
C ASP A 3 12.01 18.40 -0.45
N ALA A 4 12.32 17.16 -0.03
CA ALA A 4 12.19 15.98 -0.87
C ALA A 4 10.72 15.68 -1.19
N CYS A 5 9.82 15.75 -0.20
CA CYS A 5 8.38 15.63 -0.44
C CYS A 5 7.89 16.74 -1.36
N GLN A 6 8.32 17.98 -1.13
CA GLN A 6 7.95 19.11 -1.98
C GLN A 6 8.42 18.90 -3.43
N THR A 7 9.63 18.35 -3.61
CA THR A 7 10.18 17.99 -4.92
C THR A 7 9.34 16.91 -5.60
N ILE A 8 8.95 15.85 -4.85
CA ILE A 8 8.06 14.79 -5.36
C ILE A 8 6.72 15.37 -5.80
N LEU A 9 6.10 16.23 -4.97
CA LEU A 9 4.83 16.91 -5.27
C LEU A 9 4.92 17.76 -6.55
N THR A 10 6.07 18.40 -6.81
CA THR A 10 6.29 19.21 -8.02
C THR A 10 6.81 18.43 -9.22
N SER A 11 7.25 17.18 -9.04
CA SER A 11 7.93 16.40 -10.09
C SER A 11 7.00 15.83 -11.17
N GLY A 12 5.68 15.88 -10.95
CA GLY A 12 4.69 15.20 -11.79
C GLY A 12 4.65 13.67 -11.63
N LYS A 13 5.54 13.08 -10.82
CA LYS A 13 5.51 11.66 -10.45
C LYS A 13 4.58 11.36 -9.28
N PHE A 14 4.09 12.41 -8.62
CA PHE A 14 3.06 12.30 -7.59
C PHE A 14 1.72 12.01 -8.25
N LEU A 15 1.16 10.82 -7.99
CA LEU A 15 -0.06 10.35 -8.66
C LEU A 15 -1.34 10.87 -7.99
N GLY A 16 -1.20 11.69 -6.94
CA GLY A 16 -2.29 12.39 -6.28
C GLY A 16 -2.58 11.87 -4.88
N ARG A 17 -3.11 12.75 -4.03
CA ARG A 17 -3.39 12.48 -2.62
C ARG A 17 -4.22 11.21 -2.37
N SER A 18 -5.20 10.95 -3.24
CA SER A 18 -6.11 9.81 -3.17
C SER A 18 -5.59 8.57 -3.89
N TYR A 19 -4.37 8.62 -4.43
CA TYR A 19 -3.83 7.52 -5.22
C TYR A 19 -3.48 6.31 -4.35
N SER A 20 -2.82 6.55 -3.22
CA SER A 20 -2.49 5.54 -2.20
C SER A 20 -2.37 6.23 -0.84
N TYR A 21 -2.35 5.47 0.26
CA TYR A 21 -2.09 6.06 1.58
C TYR A 21 -0.68 6.66 1.70
N ALA A 22 0.28 6.13 0.92
CA ALA A 22 1.63 6.67 0.85
C ALA A 22 1.65 8.05 0.18
N ASP A 23 0.85 8.23 -0.88
CA ASP A 23 0.70 9.54 -1.53
C ASP A 23 0.06 10.56 -0.58
N GLU A 24 -0.92 10.16 0.24
CA GLU A 24 -1.44 11.01 1.31
C GLU A 24 -0.34 11.38 2.33
N ALA A 25 0.47 10.42 2.77
CA ALA A 25 1.57 10.69 3.70
C ALA A 25 2.58 11.69 3.12
N ILE A 26 3.00 11.50 1.87
CA ILE A 26 3.92 12.41 1.16
C ILE A 26 3.33 13.83 1.08
N TYR A 27 2.03 13.94 0.79
CA TYR A 27 1.32 15.22 0.77
C TYR A 27 1.34 15.92 2.12
N GLN A 28 0.97 15.21 3.20
CA GLN A 28 0.93 15.78 4.55
C GLN A 28 2.31 16.21 5.05
N ILE A 29 3.37 15.44 4.73
CA ILE A 29 4.75 15.78 5.07
C ILE A 29 5.23 16.98 4.27
N GLY A 30 4.94 17.05 2.97
CA GLY A 30 5.30 18.19 2.13
C GLY A 30 4.65 19.49 2.60
N LYS A 31 3.39 19.42 3.06
CA LYS A 31 2.69 20.56 3.67
C LYS A 31 3.14 20.88 5.10
N GLY A 32 3.98 20.04 5.71
CA GLY A 32 4.46 20.23 7.08
C GLY A 32 3.42 19.89 8.15
N HIS A 33 2.36 19.16 7.79
CA HIS A 33 1.36 18.70 8.75
C HIS A 33 1.83 17.46 9.52
N TRP A 34 2.61 16.59 8.88
CA TRP A 34 3.18 15.38 9.49
C TRP A 34 4.70 15.46 9.60
N SER A 35 5.26 14.73 10.57
CA SER A 35 6.70 14.55 10.66
C SER A 35 7.22 13.72 9.49
N ALA A 36 8.51 13.88 9.17
CA ALA A 36 9.13 13.18 8.04
C ALA A 36 9.17 11.65 8.18
N GLY A 37 8.75 11.07 9.32
CA GLY A 37 8.83 9.64 9.57
C GLY A 37 10.26 9.10 9.66
N THR A 38 10.38 7.77 9.66
CA THR A 38 11.65 7.05 9.75
C THR A 38 12.02 6.42 8.40
N PRO A 39 13.28 6.03 8.16
CA PRO A 39 13.67 5.34 6.93
C PRO A 39 12.87 4.06 6.64
N SER A 40 12.41 3.35 7.67
CA SER A 40 11.54 2.17 7.51
C SER A 40 10.16 2.56 6.96
N MET A 41 9.57 3.64 7.47
CA MET A 41 8.30 4.16 6.95
C MET A 41 8.43 4.61 5.48
N TRP A 42 9.57 5.18 5.10
CA TRP A 42 9.83 5.55 3.71
C TRP A 42 9.89 4.34 2.76
N ARG A 43 10.50 3.23 3.21
CA ARG A 43 10.49 1.98 2.43
C ARG A 43 9.08 1.43 2.30
N GLU A 44 8.31 1.45 3.38
CA GLU A 44 6.91 1.04 3.40
C GLU A 44 6.07 1.89 2.44
N TRP A 45 6.16 3.22 2.51
CA TRP A 45 5.42 4.12 1.64
C TRP A 45 5.79 3.95 0.16
N ASN A 46 7.08 3.77 -0.14
CA ASN A 46 7.52 3.48 -1.50
C ASN A 46 6.93 2.15 -2.03
N MET A 47 6.94 1.11 -1.19
CA MET A 47 6.35 -0.18 -1.52
C MET A 47 4.83 -0.08 -1.73
N ALA A 48 4.13 0.61 -0.83
CA ALA A 48 2.68 0.81 -0.92
C ALA A 48 2.27 1.53 -2.20
N HIS A 49 2.91 2.67 -2.52
CA HIS A 49 2.68 3.39 -3.76
C HIS A 49 2.90 2.49 -4.98
N HIS A 50 4.00 1.74 -4.99
CA HIS A 50 4.34 0.86 -6.11
C HIS A 50 3.34 -0.31 -6.27
N MET A 51 2.94 -0.94 -5.18
CA MET A 51 1.93 -2.02 -5.20
C MET A 51 0.57 -1.50 -5.68
N THR A 52 0.14 -0.32 -5.23
CA THR A 52 -1.09 0.31 -5.74
C THR A 52 -1.00 0.58 -7.24
N TYR A 53 0.16 1.03 -7.74
CA TYR A 53 0.38 1.19 -9.17
C TYR A 53 0.24 -0.13 -9.93
N ILE A 54 0.93 -1.19 -9.50
CA ILE A 54 0.85 -2.50 -10.17
C ILE A 54 -0.59 -3.01 -10.21
N VAL A 55 -1.30 -3.01 -9.08
CA VAL A 55 -2.69 -3.50 -9.02
C VAL A 55 -3.60 -2.72 -9.97
N ARG A 56 -3.46 -1.40 -10.03
CA ARG A 56 -4.24 -0.57 -10.96
C ARG A 56 -3.92 -0.85 -12.43
N GLN A 57 -2.65 -1.07 -12.77
CA GLN A 57 -2.27 -1.44 -14.14
C GLN A 57 -2.82 -2.82 -14.53
N LEU A 58 -2.77 -3.79 -13.63
CA LEU A 58 -3.34 -5.12 -13.85
C LEU A 58 -4.87 -5.06 -14.00
N GLY A 59 -5.55 -4.27 -13.17
CA GLY A 59 -6.99 -4.00 -13.30
C GLY A 59 -7.33 -3.41 -14.67
N ALA A 60 -6.61 -2.37 -15.08
CA ALA A 60 -6.83 -1.74 -16.38
C ALA A 60 -6.64 -2.73 -17.54
N GLN A 61 -5.67 -3.65 -17.46
CA GLN A 61 -5.48 -4.72 -18.43
C GLN A 61 -6.63 -5.74 -18.44
N ALA A 62 -7.24 -6.00 -17.29
CA ALA A 62 -8.41 -6.86 -17.14
C ALA A 62 -9.75 -6.16 -17.46
N GLY A 63 -9.75 -4.85 -17.71
CA GLY A 63 -10.97 -4.05 -17.87
C GLY A 63 -11.66 -3.68 -16.56
N GLU A 64 -10.96 -3.80 -15.43
CA GLU A 64 -11.44 -3.45 -14.10
C GLU A 64 -10.87 -2.11 -13.62
N ALA A 65 -11.70 -1.34 -12.89
CA ALA A 65 -11.29 -0.09 -12.26
C ALA A 65 -11.31 -0.24 -10.73
N PHE A 66 -10.16 -0.05 -10.10
CA PHE A 66 -10.03 -0.10 -8.64
C PHE A 66 -10.09 1.29 -8.02
N GLU A 67 -11.20 1.57 -7.36
CA GLU A 67 -11.35 2.74 -6.51
C GLU A 67 -10.67 2.51 -5.16
N LEU A 68 -9.99 3.54 -4.65
CA LEU A 68 -9.42 3.51 -3.30
C LEU A 68 -10.56 3.74 -2.30
N SER A 69 -11.37 2.71 -2.09
CA SER A 69 -12.40 2.70 -1.06
C SER A 69 -11.75 2.61 0.31
N ARG A 70 -12.27 3.39 1.26
CA ARG A 70 -11.88 3.30 2.68
C ARG A 70 -12.08 1.87 3.14
N LEU A 71 -10.98 1.23 3.59
CA LEU A 71 -10.86 -0.10 4.19
C LEU A 71 -12.19 -0.88 4.24
N SER A 72 -12.43 -1.77 3.28
CA SER A 72 -13.38 -2.86 3.50
C SER A 72 -12.84 -3.78 4.58
N GLU A 73 -13.71 -4.55 5.23
CA GLU A 73 -13.37 -5.54 6.26
C GLU A 73 -12.11 -6.33 5.92
N ASP A 74 -11.32 -6.63 6.96
CA ASP A 74 -9.98 -7.23 6.90
C ASP A 74 -9.81 -8.18 5.72
N ALA A 75 -8.80 -7.90 4.88
CA ALA A 75 -8.45 -8.77 3.78
C ALA A 75 -8.13 -10.16 4.33
N LYS A 76 -9.02 -11.12 4.07
CA LYS A 76 -8.81 -12.51 4.49
C LYS A 76 -7.77 -13.12 3.55
N GLN A 77 -6.56 -13.31 4.05
CA GLN A 77 -5.57 -14.13 3.37
C GLN A 77 -6.02 -15.60 3.47
N ALA A 78 -6.57 -16.12 2.38
CA ALA A 78 -6.84 -17.55 2.28
C ALA A 78 -5.52 -18.32 2.24
N SER A 79 -5.39 -19.36 3.06
CA SER A 79 -4.29 -20.32 2.93
C SER A 79 -4.41 -21.02 1.58
N PHE A 80 -3.33 -21.07 0.81
CA PHE A 80 -3.25 -21.90 -0.39
C PHE A 80 -3.08 -23.39 -0.04
N TRP A 81 -2.63 -23.69 1.18
CA TRP A 81 -2.45 -25.05 1.65
C TRP A 81 -3.76 -25.56 2.23
N PRO A 82 -4.22 -26.76 1.83
CA PRO A 82 -5.33 -27.40 2.51
C PRO A 82 -4.95 -27.58 3.98
N GLU A 83 -5.90 -27.32 4.89
CA GLU A 83 -5.73 -27.67 6.30
C GLU A 83 -5.38 -29.15 6.36
N SER A 84 -4.16 -29.47 6.80
CA SER A 84 -3.77 -30.85 7.02
C SER A 84 -4.74 -31.41 8.06
N GLU A 85 -5.48 -32.46 7.71
CA GLU A 85 -6.19 -33.27 8.71
C GLU A 85 -5.20 -33.59 9.81
N GLU A 86 -5.48 -33.12 11.03
CA GLU A 86 -4.66 -33.39 12.19
C GLU A 86 -4.51 -34.91 12.32
N GLY A 87 -3.30 -35.40 12.06
CA GLY A 87 -2.94 -36.77 12.34
C GLY A 87 -3.12 -36.99 13.84
N VAL A 88 -4.16 -37.74 14.19
CA VAL A 88 -4.36 -38.30 15.52
C VAL A 88 -3.15 -39.18 15.83
N PHE A 89 -2.18 -38.64 16.54
CA PHE A 89 -1.14 -39.44 17.17
C PHE A 89 -1.75 -40.06 18.43
N GLU A 90 -2.25 -41.28 18.31
CA GLU A 90 -2.48 -42.16 19.47
C GLU A 90 -1.12 -42.40 20.15
N GLN A 91 -1.00 -41.94 21.40
CA GLN A 91 0.10 -42.33 22.28
C GLN A 91 -0.28 -43.67 22.94
N GLY A 92 0.53 -44.69 22.66
CA GLY A 92 0.57 -45.93 23.45
C GLY A 92 1.45 -45.81 24.69
#